data_AF-A0A2G4H1X4-F1
#
_entry.id   AF-A0A2G4H1X4-F1
#
_cell.length_a   1.000
_cell.length_b   1.000
_cell.length_c   1.000
_cell.angle_alpha   90.00
_cell.angle_beta   90.00
_cell.angle_gamma   90.00
#
_symmetry.space_group_name_H-M   'P 1'
#
loop_
_entity.id
_entity.type
_entity.pdbx_description
1 polymer ?
#
loop_
_entity_poly.entity_id
_entity_poly.type
_entity_poly.pdbx_seq_one_letter_code
_entity_poly.pdbx_strand_id
1 'polypeptide(L)' 'MDSRERRQRVEASAKALGFDAFGVAPVEVDVRAEYFKKWIADGMHGDMAWLARNPD' A
#
# COMPACT_ATOMS: atom_id res chain seq x y z
N MET A 1 -19.84 9.41 -10.09
CA MET A 1 -19.44 9.94 -8.76
C MET A 1 -18.19 10.77 -8.88
N ASP A 2 -18.22 11.96 -8.29
CA ASP A 2 -17.06 12.83 -8.15
C ASP A 2 -15.98 12.18 -7.23
N SER A 3 -14.73 12.62 -7.34
CA SER A 3 -13.63 12.12 -6.50
C SER A 3 -13.85 12.42 -5.01
N ARG A 4 -14.49 13.55 -4.67
CA ARG A 4 -14.84 13.86 -3.27
C ARG A 4 -15.91 12.93 -2.72
N GLU A 5 -16.91 12.63 -3.54
CA GLU A 5 -18.00 11.71 -3.19
C GLU A 5 -17.47 10.29 -2.93
N ARG A 6 -16.54 9.82 -3.78
CA ARG A 6 -15.84 8.53 -3.57
C ARG A 6 -15.06 8.52 -2.26
N ARG A 7 -14.29 9.58 -1.98
CA ARG A 7 -13.53 9.72 -0.74
C ARG A 7 -14.44 9.65 0.49
N GLN A 8 -15.54 10.40 0.50
CA GLN A 8 -16.50 10.44 1.61
C GLN A 8 -17.13 9.07 1.87
N ARG A 9 -17.50 8.35 0.81
CA ARG A 9 -18.08 7.01 0.93
C ARG A 9 -17.13 6.03 1.61
N VAL A 10 -15.85 6.04 1.22
CA VAL A 10 -14.84 5.15 1.82
C VAL A 10 -14.54 5.54 3.26
N GLU A 11 -14.47 6.85 3.57
CA GLU A 11 -14.29 7.32 4.94
C GLU A 11 -15.43 6.86 5.87
N ALA A 12 -16.68 6.93 5.38
CA ALA A 12 -17.85 6.43 6.13
C ALA A 12 -17.77 4.92 6.37
N SER A 13 -17.38 4.14 5.35
CA SER A 13 -17.16 2.69 5.51
C SER A 13 -16.05 2.37 6.52
N ALA A 14 -14.93 3.10 6.48
CA ALA A 14 -13.82 2.89 7.42
C ALA A 14 -14.26 3.11 8.88
N LYS A 15 -15.00 4.20 9.14
CA LYS A 15 -15.54 4.48 10.48
C LYS A 15 -16.55 3.42 10.93
N ALA A 16 -17.43 2.97 10.03
CA ALA A 16 -18.40 1.92 10.33
C ALA A 16 -17.75 0.57 10.68
N LEU A 17 -16.56 0.30 10.12
CA LEU A 17 -15.76 -0.89 10.43
C LEU A 17 -14.91 -0.75 11.71
N GLY A 18 -14.88 0.45 12.33
CA GLY A 18 -14.14 0.69 13.57
C GLY A 18 -12.68 1.12 13.37
N PHE A 19 -12.27 1.57 12.18
CA PHE A 19 -10.95 2.16 11.99
C PHE A 19 -10.86 3.54 12.66
N ASP A 20 -9.81 3.78 13.43
CA ASP A 20 -9.57 5.05 14.12
C ASP A 20 -9.22 6.21 13.16
N ALA A 21 -8.61 5.90 12.00
CA ALA A 21 -8.14 6.90 11.05
C ALA A 21 -8.35 6.47 9.59
N PHE A 22 -8.55 7.47 8.72
CA PHE A 22 -8.66 7.30 7.27
C PHE A 22 -7.94 8.43 6.53
N GLY A 23 -7.22 8.09 5.46
CA GLY A 23 -6.52 9.04 4.61
C GLY A 23 -6.43 8.55 3.16
N VAL A 24 -6.22 9.50 2.24
CA VAL A 24 -5.92 9.22 0.83
C VAL A 24 -4.63 9.94 0.50
N ALA A 25 -3.62 9.20 0.03
CA ALA A 25 -2.36 9.74 -0.42
C ALA A 25 -2.29 9.71 -1.96
N PRO A 26 -1.66 10.70 -2.60
CA PRO A 26 -1.34 10.61 -4.01
C PRO A 26 -0.33 9.47 -4.23
N VAL A 27 -0.41 8.83 -5.40
CA VAL A 27 0.63 7.90 -5.84
C VAL A 27 1.69 8.73 -6.55
N GLU A 28 2.79 9.03 -5.84
CA GLU A 28 3.96 9.64 -6.47
C GLU A 28 4.72 8.55 -7.23
N VAL A 29 4.74 8.65 -8.55
CA VAL A 29 5.27 7.60 -9.44
C VAL A 29 6.77 7.83 -9.67
N ASP A 30 7.58 7.29 -8.77
CA ASP A 30 8.71 6.44 -9.16
C ASP A 30 8.52 5.13 -8.42
N VAL A 31 7.72 4.24 -9.01
CA VAL A 31 7.49 2.91 -8.44
C VAL A 31 8.81 2.18 -8.63
N ARG A 32 9.68 2.23 -7.61
CA ARG A 32 11.02 1.64 -7.58
C ARG A 32 10.95 0.09 -7.51
N ALA A 33 10.06 -0.51 -8.31
CA ALA A 33 9.79 -1.94 -8.37
C ALA A 33 11.06 -2.73 -8.65
N GLU A 34 11.88 -2.26 -9.60
CA GLU A 34 13.15 -2.91 -9.93
C GLU A 34 14.17 -2.82 -8.78
N TYR A 35 14.20 -1.71 -8.05
CA TYR A 35 15.02 -1.60 -6.85
C TYR A 35 14.52 -2.52 -5.73
N PHE A 36 13.20 -2.62 -5.55
CA PHE A 36 12.60 -3.53 -4.56
C PHE A 36 12.92 -4.99 -4.89
N LYS A 37 12.76 -5.41 -6.15
CA LYS A 37 13.15 -6.76 -6.62
C LYS A 37 14.63 -7.03 -6.36
N LYS A 38 15.51 -6.07 -6.65
CA LYS A 38 16.95 -6.19 -6.35
C LYS A 38 17.21 -6.33 -4.85
N TRP A 39 16.56 -5.52 -4.03
CA TRP A 39 16.70 -5.56 -2.57
C TRP A 39 16.28 -6.92 -1.98
N ILE A 40 15.18 -7.49 -2.50
CA ILE A 40 14.76 -8.85 -2.15
C ILE A 40 15.80 -9.88 -2.58
N ALA A 41 16.31 -9.80 -3.82
CA ALA A 41 17.32 -10.73 -4.34
C ALA A 41 18.65 -10.67 -3.57
N ASP A 42 19.02 -9.50 -3.05
CA ASP A 42 20.21 -9.29 -2.22
C ASP A 42 20.01 -9.82 -0.76
N GLY A 43 18.88 -10.47 -0.46
CA GLY A 43 18.61 -11.07 0.85
C GLY A 43 18.28 -10.06 1.95
N MET A 44 17.95 -8.82 1.58
CA MET A 44 17.77 -7.74 2.55
C MET A 44 16.43 -7.80 3.31
N HIS A 45 15.57 -8.76 2.99
CA HIS A 45 14.28 -8.99 3.67
C HIS A 45 14.39 -9.56 5.10
N GLY A 46 15.59 -9.86 5.58
CA GLY A 46 15.82 -10.49 6.88
C GLY A 46 15.03 -11.79 7.02
N ASP A 47 14.38 -12.00 8.17
CA ASP A 47 13.59 -13.21 8.43
C ASP A 47 12.24 -13.26 7.71
N MET A 48 11.87 -12.20 6.97
CA MET A 48 10.61 -12.13 6.24
C MET A 48 10.67 -12.90 4.93
N ALA A 49 10.96 -14.20 5.00
CA ALA A 49 11.05 -15.08 3.83
C ALA A 49 9.77 -15.08 2.98
N TRP A 50 8.62 -14.67 3.55
CA TRP A 50 7.37 -14.50 2.81
C TRP A 50 7.40 -13.37 1.79
N LEU A 51 8.18 -12.30 2.01
CA LEU A 51 8.39 -11.21 1.05
C LEU A 51 9.12 -11.71 -0.20
N ALA A 52 10.05 -12.65 -0.04
CA ALA A 52 10.77 -13.25 -1.16
C ALA A 52 9.93 -14.26 -1.96
N ARG A 53 8.84 -14.80 -1.39
CA ARG A 53 8.00 -15.80 -2.06
C ARG A 53 7.17 -15.23 -3.20
N ASN A 54 6.74 -13.97 -3.11
CA ASN A 54 5.95 -13.28 -4.15
C ASN A 54 6.35 -11.78 -4.19
N PRO A 55 7.42 -11.42 -4.92
CA PRO A 55 7.94 -10.05 -4.96
C PRO A 55 7.22 -9.10 -5.95
N ASP A 56 6.09 -9.53 -6.52
CA ASP A 56 5.30 -8.81 -7.54
C ASP A 56 4.04 -8.13 -6.97
#